data_AF-A0A3A9SJC5-F1
#
_entry.id   AF-A0A3A9SJC5-F1
#
_cell.length_a   1.000
_cell.length_b   1.000
_cell.length_c   1.000
_cell.angle_alpha   90.00
_cell.angle_beta   90.00
_cell.angle_gamma   90.00
#
_symmetry.space_group_name_H-M   'P 1'
#
loop_
_entity.id
_entity.type
_entity.pdbx_description
1 polymer ?
#
loop_
_entity_poly.entity_id
_entity_poly.type
_entity_poly.pdbx_seq_one_letter_code
_entity_poly.pdbx_strand_id
1 'polypeptide(L)'
;MNKQIISLFMLCCLVLTSCGSKNTNGKDEIPTENDVIQSNATNNISEASTETTVEKDDSKLWREAYLTYLNEKLLPEYYYTYEFIYVDDDNIPELVLNSGAEAGGNIILTFHDGMTDTLQTNRIGFSYIEKQNLLNNCGGHQGYYFDYIYKIVEGKWEKILSGEYWSDDIKNLVYDEELNRYHTDYYSIDDIETSEEDYLTKVSDVYDNSSAKVPDSPLIIDEVFHYLETGDYISANHKYEIVIDDCTWLDAQEKCHDKGGYLATLTCPKEIERVEEMIRNEGMDNSCFFVGCRRGAEMSPNSYPRYGLFWDDLSLRDPSCIGKWFHDEPSFSGITSNGVEVREDFVAFEKGKDLNEFFFKDVTNNIIKYYPEYSGKLGYICEFDDEDDTQLRINNSITFLYSLEGLSADEIVEECNIYLNNKLNSSQSDSDYEKVFKVRPMSMEESDNSYDAVYYRFIPVFGTAFNCNPGLDLIKRINVSRGSGEPQPGFEAYAEWKRMSVSIDLDIQDREKAIQVYEKFYEQLAPLYENSFEIRDDTYWSSAGSFWNEDHTLSSGVQLVCLAEHDDSYDIFVIKWHNVE
;
A
#
# COMPACT_ATOMS: atom_id res chain seq x y z
N MET A 1 23.66 24.00 34.70
CA MET A 1 23.33 24.60 36.02
C MET A 1 21.81 24.77 36.04
N ASN A 2 21.13 24.00 36.88
CA ASN A 2 19.66 23.83 36.94
C ASN A 2 18.86 25.14 36.95
N LYS A 3 17.67 25.13 36.32
CA LYS A 3 16.42 25.44 37.01
C LYS A 3 15.17 24.91 36.28
N GLN A 4 14.51 24.00 36.96
CA GLN A 4 13.14 23.54 36.75
C GLN A 4 12.15 24.72 36.88
N ILE A 5 11.09 24.72 36.09
CA ILE A 5 9.88 25.52 36.37
C ILE A 5 8.73 24.55 36.62
N ILE A 6 8.16 24.70 37.81
CA ILE A 6 7.12 23.89 38.43
C ILE A 6 5.75 24.44 37.99
N SER A 7 4.88 23.54 37.51
CA SER A 7 3.45 23.79 37.28
C SER A 7 2.73 24.10 38.59
N LEU A 8 1.87 25.13 38.60
CA LEU A 8 0.97 25.45 39.70
C LEU A 8 -0.48 25.48 39.17
N PHE A 9 -1.18 24.36 39.29
CA PHE A 9 -2.63 24.28 39.15
C PHE A 9 -3.29 24.97 40.34
N MET A 10 -4.14 25.98 40.10
CA MET A 10 -4.99 26.58 41.13
C MET A 10 -6.46 26.30 40.84
N LEU A 11 -7.03 25.47 41.71
CA LEU A 11 -8.43 25.11 41.88
C LEU A 11 -9.27 26.33 42.29
N CYS A 12 -10.43 26.55 41.66
CA CYS A 12 -11.52 27.34 42.22
C CYS A 12 -12.88 26.74 41.87
N CYS A 13 -13.47 26.04 42.84
CA CYS A 13 -14.91 25.79 42.95
C CYS A 13 -15.60 27.01 43.60
N LEU A 14 -16.87 27.24 43.26
CA LEU A 14 -18.02 27.81 44.02
C LEU A 14 -18.91 28.59 43.02
N VAL A 15 -20.24 28.64 43.02
CA VAL A 15 -21.35 27.98 43.73
C VAL A 15 -22.64 28.26 42.94
N LEU A 16 -23.59 27.34 43.05
CA LEU A 16 -25.00 27.36 42.66
C LEU A 16 -25.77 28.68 42.95
N THR A 17 -26.81 28.97 42.16
CA THR A 17 -28.22 28.99 42.62
C THR A 17 -29.27 29.27 41.53
N SER A 18 -30.39 28.50 41.60
CA SER A 18 -31.80 28.93 41.46
C SER A 18 -32.32 29.31 40.05
N CYS A 19 -33.51 28.97 39.55
CA CYS A 19 -34.78 28.34 39.99
C CYS A 19 -35.44 27.77 38.70
N GLY A 20 -36.14 26.63 38.63
CA GLY A 20 -37.32 26.25 39.41
C GLY A 20 -38.61 26.50 38.60
N SER A 21 -39.21 25.44 38.04
CA SER A 21 -40.66 25.34 37.80
C SER A 21 -41.05 23.92 37.39
N LYS A 22 -41.76 23.23 38.29
CA LYS A 22 -42.49 21.97 38.05
C LYS A 22 -43.85 22.29 37.43
N ASN A 23 -44.37 21.40 36.60
CA ASN A 23 -45.78 21.01 36.73
C ASN A 23 -46.02 19.57 36.29
N THR A 24 -46.93 18.96 37.03
CA THR A 24 -47.18 17.53 37.21
C THR A 24 -48.42 17.03 36.48
N ASN A 25 -48.53 15.69 36.44
CA ASN A 25 -49.72 14.83 36.22
C ASN A 25 -50.00 14.51 34.75
N GLY A 26 -50.15 13.27 34.31
CA GLY A 26 -50.28 11.99 34.99
C GLY A 26 -51.42 11.18 34.35
N LYS A 27 -51.18 9.87 34.23
CA LYS A 27 -52.11 8.73 34.11
C LYS A 27 -52.12 7.96 32.79
N ASP A 28 -51.80 6.67 32.99
CA ASP A 28 -51.93 5.51 32.14
C ASP A 28 -53.36 5.28 31.63
N GLU A 29 -53.48 4.64 30.45
CA GLU A 29 -54.34 3.47 30.22
C GLU A 29 -54.12 2.90 28.79
N ILE A 30 -53.71 1.63 28.72
CA ILE A 30 -53.77 0.69 27.57
C ILE A 30 -55.01 -0.19 27.85
N PRO A 31 -55.91 -0.54 26.91
CA PRO A 31 -55.71 -1.63 25.92
C PRO A 31 -56.56 -1.46 24.62
N THR A 32 -56.59 -2.27 23.56
CA THR A 32 -56.19 -3.65 23.26
C THR A 32 -56.33 -3.85 21.73
N GLU A 33 -55.54 -4.81 21.25
CA GLU A 33 -55.55 -5.59 20.01
C GLU A 33 -56.85 -5.91 19.23
N ASN A 34 -56.66 -6.00 17.91
CA ASN A 34 -57.00 -7.12 16.98
C ASN A 34 -58.15 -7.03 15.95
N ASP A 35 -57.79 -7.66 14.81
CA ASP A 35 -58.54 -8.16 13.66
C ASP A 35 -58.75 -7.21 12.45
N VAL A 36 -58.06 -7.33 11.30
CA VAL A 36 -57.80 -8.43 10.33
C VAL A 36 -58.89 -8.55 9.23
N ILE A 37 -58.46 -8.28 7.98
CA ILE A 37 -58.85 -8.84 6.66
C ILE A 37 -59.88 -8.13 5.73
N GLN A 38 -59.31 -7.62 4.62
CA GLN A 38 -59.71 -7.70 3.19
C GLN A 38 -60.92 -6.93 2.63
N SER A 39 -60.67 -5.99 1.72
CA SER A 39 -60.64 -6.21 0.25
C SER A 39 -61.04 -4.97 -0.57
N ASN A 40 -60.45 -4.89 -1.77
CA ASN A 40 -60.89 -4.20 -3.00
C ASN A 40 -60.39 -2.77 -3.30
N ALA A 41 -59.26 -2.74 -4.03
CA ALA A 41 -59.16 -2.28 -5.42
C ALA A 41 -59.56 -0.83 -5.79
N THR A 42 -58.49 -0.02 -5.96
CA THR A 42 -58.21 0.92 -7.07
C THR A 42 -59.16 2.09 -7.34
N ASN A 43 -58.76 3.33 -7.02
CA ASN A 43 -57.93 4.18 -7.91
C ASN A 43 -57.83 5.64 -7.43
N ASN A 44 -56.63 6.20 -7.66
CA ASN A 44 -56.28 7.63 -7.84
C ASN A 44 -55.95 8.50 -6.62
N ILE A 45 -54.66 8.46 -6.28
CA ILE A 45 -53.69 9.57 -6.28
C ILE A 45 -54.16 10.89 -5.65
N SER A 46 -53.65 11.15 -4.44
CA SER A 46 -53.16 12.46 -4.04
C SER A 46 -51.90 12.27 -3.20
N GLU A 47 -50.79 12.78 -3.73
CA GLU A 47 -49.48 12.84 -3.07
C GLU A 47 -49.60 13.52 -1.69
N ALA A 48 -49.26 12.78 -0.66
CA ALA A 48 -48.79 13.33 0.60
C ALA A 48 -47.58 12.47 0.99
N SER A 49 -46.43 12.82 0.43
CA SER A 49 -45.12 12.34 0.88
C SER A 49 -44.93 12.84 2.31
N THR A 50 -45.28 12.01 3.28
CA THR A 50 -44.72 12.10 4.63
C THR A 50 -43.22 11.89 4.50
N GLU A 51 -42.47 12.99 4.50
CA GLU A 51 -41.04 13.01 4.82
C GLU A 51 -40.87 12.27 6.13
N THR A 52 -40.43 11.03 6.01
CA THR A 52 -39.79 10.35 7.12
C THR A 52 -38.40 10.97 7.13
N THR A 53 -38.19 11.96 8.00
CA THR A 53 -36.86 12.47 8.32
C THR A 53 -36.08 11.30 8.89
N VAL A 54 -35.39 10.57 8.02
CA VAL A 54 -34.22 9.79 8.39
C VAL A 54 -33.25 10.84 8.91
N GLU A 55 -33.01 10.87 10.23
CA GLU A 55 -31.83 11.53 10.77
C GLU A 55 -30.63 10.93 10.04
N LYS A 56 -30.13 11.66 9.05
CA LYS A 56 -28.86 11.36 8.41
C LYS A 56 -27.81 11.56 9.49
N ASP A 57 -27.12 10.48 9.81
CA ASP A 57 -25.93 10.52 10.62
C ASP A 57 -24.85 11.28 9.81
N ASP A 58 -24.73 12.59 10.05
CA ASP A 58 -23.73 13.46 9.42
C ASP A 58 -22.30 12.92 9.64
N SER A 59 -22.08 12.03 10.63
CA SER A 59 -20.78 11.39 10.88
C SER A 59 -20.30 10.45 9.77
N LYS A 60 -21.16 10.06 8.83
CA LYS A 60 -20.80 9.19 7.69
C LYS A 60 -20.69 9.91 6.36
N LEU A 61 -21.33 11.08 6.19
CA LEU A 61 -21.40 11.77 4.91
C LEU A 61 -20.03 12.25 4.41
N TRP A 62 -19.20 12.76 5.31
CA TRP A 62 -17.86 13.22 4.95
C TRP A 62 -16.95 12.06 4.51
N ARG A 63 -17.08 10.87 5.15
CA ARG A 63 -16.32 9.67 4.76
C ARG A 63 -16.69 9.20 3.37
N GLU A 64 -17.99 9.12 3.07
CA GLU A 64 -18.49 8.80 1.73
C GLU A 64 -18.02 9.82 0.68
N ALA A 65 -17.98 11.11 1.03
CA ALA A 65 -17.51 12.17 0.14
C ALA A 65 -16.01 12.04 -0.16
N TYR A 66 -15.18 11.78 0.85
CA TYR A 66 -13.74 11.54 0.66
C TYR A 66 -13.48 10.24 -0.12
N LEU A 67 -14.19 9.15 0.17
CA LEU A 67 -14.13 7.92 -0.63
C LEU A 67 -14.46 8.17 -2.10
N THR A 68 -15.50 8.96 -2.36
CA THR A 68 -15.90 9.33 -3.72
C THR A 68 -14.78 10.12 -4.40
N TYR A 69 -14.21 11.12 -3.72
CA TYR A 69 -13.09 11.89 -4.26
C TYR A 69 -11.90 10.99 -4.60
N LEU A 70 -11.49 10.12 -3.67
CA LEU A 70 -10.36 9.22 -3.87
C LEU A 70 -10.62 8.29 -5.06
N ASN A 71 -11.78 7.64 -5.15
CA ASN A 71 -12.12 6.74 -6.25
C ASN A 71 -12.21 7.45 -7.62
N GLU A 72 -12.64 8.71 -7.67
CA GLU A 72 -12.80 9.43 -8.94
C GLU A 72 -11.55 10.18 -9.41
N LYS A 73 -10.68 10.61 -8.48
CA LYS A 73 -9.60 11.57 -8.75
C LYS A 73 -8.20 11.01 -8.53
N LEU A 74 -8.02 9.89 -7.83
CA LEU A 74 -6.72 9.22 -7.79
C LEU A 74 -6.43 8.60 -9.15
N LEU A 75 -5.45 9.18 -9.84
CA LEU A 75 -4.81 8.51 -10.96
C LEU A 75 -3.83 7.47 -10.38
N PRO A 76 -3.83 6.23 -10.88
CA PRO A 76 -2.96 5.15 -10.39
C PRO A 76 -1.46 5.50 -10.40
N GLU A 77 -1.07 6.52 -11.17
CA GLU A 77 0.32 6.90 -11.43
C GLU A 77 0.98 7.76 -10.34
N TYR A 78 0.22 8.29 -9.37
CA TYR A 78 0.75 9.13 -8.29
C TYR A 78 0.70 8.43 -6.94
N TYR A 79 1.88 8.22 -6.35
CA TYR A 79 2.05 7.66 -5.02
C TYR A 79 1.94 8.81 -4.02
N TYR A 80 0.76 8.98 -3.44
CA TYR A 80 0.54 9.90 -2.34
C TYR A 80 0.78 9.20 -1.00
N THR A 81 1.24 9.96 -0.01
CA THR A 81 1.04 9.63 1.39
C THR A 81 -0.13 10.43 1.93
N TYR A 82 -0.79 9.92 2.97
CA TYR A 82 -2.06 10.48 3.43
C TYR A 82 -2.00 10.83 4.90
N GLU A 83 -2.73 11.85 5.33
CA GLU A 83 -2.85 12.15 6.75
C GLU A 83 -4.20 12.81 7.04
N PHE A 84 -4.79 12.47 8.18
CA PHE A 84 -5.96 13.17 8.71
C PHE A 84 -5.52 14.23 9.70
N ILE A 85 -5.82 15.49 9.42
CA ILE A 85 -5.53 16.63 10.30
C ILE A 85 -6.85 17.30 10.70
N TYR A 86 -6.85 18.05 11.80
CA TYR A 86 -8.04 18.77 12.26
C TYR A 86 -7.76 20.27 12.25
N VAL A 87 -8.03 20.93 11.14
CA VAL A 87 -7.71 22.34 10.96
C VAL A 87 -8.73 23.22 11.66
N ASP A 88 -10.04 22.99 11.47
CA ASP A 88 -11.10 23.76 12.13
C ASP A 88 -11.67 23.08 13.40
N ASP A 89 -12.63 23.74 14.05
CA ASP A 89 -13.16 23.35 15.37
C ASP A 89 -14.25 22.25 15.29
N ASP A 90 -14.52 21.68 14.12
CA ASP A 90 -15.50 20.61 13.99
C ASP A 90 -14.89 19.23 14.34
N ASN A 91 -15.59 18.12 14.08
CA ASN A 91 -15.06 16.76 14.32
C ASN A 91 -14.76 15.99 13.03
N ILE A 92 -14.77 16.68 11.89
CA ILE A 92 -14.48 16.17 10.56
C ILE A 92 -13.01 16.48 10.29
N PRO A 93 -12.17 15.47 9.99
CA PRO A 93 -10.80 15.75 9.63
C PRO A 93 -10.69 16.29 8.20
N GLU A 94 -9.72 17.16 7.96
CA GLU A 94 -9.19 17.42 6.63
C GLU A 94 -8.30 16.24 6.22
N LEU A 95 -8.44 15.79 4.96
CA LEU A 95 -7.62 14.72 4.41
C LEU A 95 -6.51 15.31 3.52
N VAL A 96 -5.26 15.12 3.93
CA VAL A 96 -4.05 15.52 3.22
C VAL A 96 -3.61 14.40 2.29
N LEU A 97 -3.31 14.73 1.04
CA LEU A 97 -2.67 13.88 0.04
C LEU A 97 -1.34 14.55 -0.31
N ASN A 98 -0.23 14.03 0.19
CA ASN A 98 1.11 14.54 -0.08
C ASN A 98 1.75 13.81 -1.26
N SER A 99 2.11 14.54 -2.31
CA SER A 99 2.64 13.95 -3.55
C SER A 99 4.07 13.41 -3.45
N GLY A 100 4.77 13.65 -2.34
CA GLY A 100 6.18 13.33 -2.17
C GLY A 100 7.14 14.19 -3.02
N ALA A 101 6.62 15.15 -3.79
CA ALA A 101 7.41 15.98 -4.68
C ALA A 101 7.10 17.47 -4.46
N GLU A 102 8.14 18.28 -4.24
CA GLU A 102 8.02 19.73 -4.03
C GLU A 102 7.25 20.45 -5.14
N ALA A 103 7.30 19.96 -6.38
CA ALA A 103 6.54 20.55 -7.48
C ALA A 103 5.08 20.08 -7.54
N GLY A 104 4.77 18.93 -6.96
CA GLY A 104 3.41 18.37 -6.89
C GLY A 104 2.61 18.90 -5.70
N GLY A 105 3.28 19.34 -4.63
CA GLY A 105 2.64 19.87 -3.44
C GLY A 105 1.73 18.84 -2.76
N ASN A 106 0.73 19.34 -2.06
CA ASN A 106 -0.32 18.56 -1.41
C ASN A 106 -1.68 18.93 -1.99
N ILE A 107 -2.61 17.98 -1.91
CA ILE A 107 -4.05 18.24 -2.03
C ILE A 107 -4.65 18.05 -0.64
N ILE A 108 -5.39 19.04 -0.14
CA ILE A 108 -6.01 18.99 1.19
C ILE A 108 -7.52 19.15 1.04
N LEU A 109 -8.26 18.10 1.39
CA LEU A 109 -9.72 18.08 1.32
C LEU A 109 -10.30 18.62 2.62
N THR A 110 -11.38 19.38 2.51
CA THR A 110 -12.28 19.70 3.62
C THR A 110 -13.71 19.33 3.23
N PHE A 111 -14.58 19.09 4.20
CA PHE A 111 -15.99 18.78 3.98
C PHE A 111 -16.87 19.56 4.95
N HIS A 112 -17.91 20.20 4.42
CA HIS A 112 -18.88 20.93 5.22
C HIS A 112 -20.23 20.96 4.48
N ASP A 113 -21.33 20.72 5.20
CA ASP A 113 -22.71 20.77 4.68
C ASP A 113 -22.94 20.01 3.35
N GLY A 114 -22.31 18.83 3.19
CA GLY A 114 -22.47 18.01 1.99
C GLY A 114 -21.62 18.43 0.80
N MET A 115 -20.72 19.40 0.98
CA MET A 115 -19.79 19.89 -0.04
C MET A 115 -18.36 19.54 0.34
N THR A 116 -17.60 19.03 -0.62
CA THR A 116 -16.14 18.86 -0.53
C THR A 116 -15.46 19.99 -1.30
N ASP A 117 -14.42 20.58 -0.70
CA ASP A 117 -13.52 21.53 -1.35
C ASP A 117 -12.07 21.08 -1.19
N THR A 118 -11.19 21.56 -2.07
CA THR A 118 -9.80 21.13 -2.12
C THR A 118 -8.84 22.30 -2.18
N LEU A 119 -7.81 22.28 -1.34
CA LEU A 119 -6.65 23.16 -1.43
C LEU A 119 -5.49 22.43 -2.10
N GLN A 120 -5.02 22.94 -3.24
CA GLN A 120 -3.74 22.56 -3.82
C GLN A 120 -2.65 23.48 -3.27
N THR A 121 -1.65 22.92 -2.59
CA THR A 121 -0.51 23.70 -2.10
C THR A 121 0.55 23.87 -3.19
N ASN A 122 1.35 24.94 -3.08
CA ASN A 122 2.40 25.25 -4.06
C ASN A 122 3.67 24.38 -3.90
N ARG A 123 3.90 23.90 -2.69
CA ARG A 123 5.03 23.08 -2.22
C ARG A 123 4.51 22.09 -1.19
N ILE A 124 5.29 21.06 -0.86
CA ILE A 124 4.85 20.03 0.11
C ILE A 124 4.89 20.56 1.56
N GLY A 125 5.74 21.54 1.85
CA GLY A 125 5.82 22.16 3.17
C GLY A 125 4.55 22.92 3.54
N PHE A 126 3.96 22.58 4.68
CA PHE A 126 2.94 23.40 5.34
C PHE A 126 2.88 23.09 6.83
N SER A 127 2.22 23.97 7.56
CA SER A 127 1.82 23.74 8.95
C SER A 127 0.37 24.18 9.15
N TYR A 128 -0.24 23.75 10.25
CA TYR A 128 -1.59 24.18 10.62
C TYR A 128 -1.70 24.41 12.13
N ILE A 129 -2.67 25.21 12.54
CA ILE A 129 -3.02 25.38 13.95
C ILE A 129 -4.26 24.52 14.21
N GLU A 130 -4.07 23.40 14.91
CA GLU A 130 -5.14 22.44 15.18
C GLU A 130 -6.33 23.10 15.89
N LYS A 131 -7.55 22.84 15.40
CA LYS A 131 -8.82 23.40 15.89
C LYS A 131 -8.96 24.92 15.85
N GLN A 132 -8.11 25.64 15.12
CA GLN A 132 -8.15 27.11 15.05
C GLN A 132 -8.42 27.68 13.64
N ASN A 133 -8.76 26.81 12.70
CA ASN A 133 -9.14 27.13 11.33
C ASN A 133 -8.07 27.97 10.61
N LEU A 134 -6.81 27.52 10.69
CA LEU A 134 -5.65 28.20 10.11
C LEU A 134 -4.65 27.17 9.58
N LEU A 135 -4.26 27.35 8.31
CA LEU A 135 -3.22 26.57 7.66
C LEU A 135 -2.24 27.51 6.94
N ASN A 136 -0.94 27.32 7.12
CA ASN A 136 0.10 28.06 6.41
C ASN A 136 0.86 27.12 5.45
N ASN A 137 0.63 27.25 4.15
CA ASN A 137 1.50 26.67 3.13
C ASN A 137 2.73 27.57 3.00
N CYS A 138 3.77 27.22 3.73
CA CYS A 138 5.06 27.88 3.72
C CYS A 138 6.10 27.07 2.94
N GLY A 139 6.95 27.75 2.18
CA GLY A 139 8.01 27.07 1.43
C GLY A 139 8.73 28.00 0.47
N GLY A 140 9.52 27.42 -0.42
CA GLY A 140 10.23 28.18 -1.44
C GLY A 140 11.35 27.40 -2.09
N HIS A 141 11.95 28.00 -3.12
CA HIS A 141 13.08 27.42 -3.82
C HIS A 141 13.86 28.52 -4.55
N GLN A 142 15.19 28.39 -4.57
CA GLN A 142 16.09 29.28 -5.32
C GLN A 142 15.86 30.77 -5.02
N GLY A 143 15.82 31.13 -3.74
CA GLY A 143 15.76 32.53 -3.31
C GLY A 143 14.38 33.18 -3.43
N TYR A 144 13.33 32.43 -3.75
CA TYR A 144 11.94 32.87 -3.66
C TYR A 144 11.18 31.97 -2.68
N TYR A 145 10.51 32.60 -1.71
CA TYR A 145 9.82 31.95 -0.61
C TYR A 145 8.48 32.63 -0.32
N PHE A 146 7.60 31.93 0.39
CA PHE A 146 6.25 32.40 0.66
C PHE A 146 5.65 31.83 1.95
N ASP A 147 4.67 32.56 2.50
CA ASP A 147 3.75 32.17 3.56
C ASP A 147 2.31 32.40 3.03
N TYR A 148 1.63 31.34 2.59
CA TYR A 148 0.23 31.43 2.15
C TYR A 148 -0.68 30.88 3.23
N ILE A 149 -1.43 31.77 3.88
CA ILE A 149 -2.29 31.43 5.00
C ILE A 149 -3.74 31.29 4.53
N TYR A 150 -4.36 30.16 4.88
CA TYR A 150 -5.70 29.77 4.50
C TYR A 150 -6.62 29.60 5.71
N LYS A 151 -7.92 29.77 5.47
CA LYS A 151 -9.02 29.39 6.37
C LYS A 151 -10.10 28.65 5.60
N ILE A 152 -10.91 27.88 6.31
CA ILE A 152 -12.15 27.29 5.82
C ILE A 152 -13.29 28.28 6.11
N VAL A 153 -13.95 28.78 5.07
CA VAL A 153 -15.09 29.70 5.15
C VAL A 153 -16.24 29.10 4.35
N GLU A 154 -17.37 28.85 5.01
CA GLU A 154 -18.55 28.18 4.41
C GLU A 154 -18.16 26.86 3.70
N GLY A 155 -17.22 26.10 4.27
CA GLY A 155 -16.76 24.83 3.72
C GLY A 155 -15.74 24.91 2.60
N LYS A 156 -15.16 26.10 2.34
CA LYS A 156 -14.17 26.29 1.27
C LYS A 156 -12.88 26.87 1.78
N TRP A 157 -11.78 26.44 1.18
CA TRP A 157 -10.47 27.02 1.43
C TRP A 157 -10.38 28.42 0.83
N GLU A 158 -10.16 29.41 1.69
CA GLU A 158 -9.92 30.80 1.30
C GLU A 158 -8.52 31.22 1.75
N LYS A 159 -7.71 31.72 0.80
CA LYS A 159 -6.44 32.36 1.13
C LYS A 159 -6.72 33.73 1.75
N ILE A 160 -6.34 33.90 3.01
CA ILE A 160 -6.58 35.13 3.77
C ILE A 160 -5.35 36.05 3.85
N LEU A 161 -4.16 35.53 3.55
CA LEU A 161 -2.93 36.30 3.46
C LEU A 161 -1.98 35.66 2.45
N SER A 162 -1.40 36.48 1.57
CA SER A 162 -0.35 36.09 0.62
C SER A 162 0.96 36.78 0.96
N GLY A 163 1.86 36.12 1.69
CA GLY A 163 3.19 36.62 1.97
C GLY A 163 4.22 36.04 0.99
N GLU A 164 5.00 36.89 0.35
CA GLU A 164 6.12 36.47 -0.50
C GLU A 164 7.39 37.24 -0.11
N TYR A 165 8.53 36.57 -0.17
CA TYR A 165 9.83 37.16 0.12
C TYR A 165 10.92 36.54 -0.74
N TRP A 166 11.78 37.36 -1.34
CA TRP A 166 12.74 36.89 -2.33
C TRP A 166 13.99 37.75 -2.44
N SER A 167 15.03 37.15 -3.00
CA SER A 167 16.30 37.80 -3.29
C SER A 167 16.79 37.44 -4.70
N ASP A 168 17.37 38.42 -5.38
CA ASP A 168 18.04 38.19 -6.66
C ASP A 168 19.45 37.58 -6.46
N ASP A 169 20.05 37.71 -5.27
CA ASP A 169 21.39 37.18 -4.93
C ASP A 169 21.31 35.88 -4.12
N ILE A 170 20.92 34.80 -4.80
CA ILE A 170 20.76 33.46 -4.22
C ILE A 170 22.07 32.92 -3.61
N LYS A 171 23.24 33.41 -4.05
CA LYS A 171 24.55 32.88 -3.64
C LYS A 171 24.97 33.27 -2.23
N ASN A 172 24.39 34.34 -1.69
CA ASN A 172 24.77 34.92 -0.40
C ASN A 172 23.60 34.92 0.61
N LEU A 173 22.57 34.11 0.36
CA LEU A 173 21.45 33.95 1.29
C LEU A 173 21.92 33.44 2.66
N VAL A 174 21.50 34.13 3.71
CA VAL A 174 21.76 33.76 5.10
C VAL A 174 20.48 33.21 5.71
N TYR A 175 20.54 32.01 6.25
CA TYR A 175 19.43 31.40 6.99
C TYR A 175 19.44 31.90 8.43
N ASP A 176 18.29 32.36 8.91
CA ASP A 176 18.01 32.69 10.30
C ASP A 176 17.36 31.48 10.98
N GLU A 177 18.09 30.86 11.90
CA GLU A 177 17.61 29.71 12.66
C GLU A 177 16.51 30.07 13.68
N GLU A 178 16.51 31.30 14.21
CA GLU A 178 15.51 31.74 15.19
C GLU A 178 14.16 32.02 14.51
N LEU A 179 14.19 32.62 13.32
CA LEU A 179 13.00 32.89 12.50
C LEU A 179 12.61 31.73 11.58
N ASN A 180 13.46 30.70 11.51
CA ASN A 180 13.34 29.53 10.64
C ASN A 180 13.07 29.92 9.17
N ARG A 181 13.85 30.88 8.64
CA ARG A 181 13.71 31.41 7.26
C ARG A 181 14.99 32.09 6.77
N TYR A 182 15.09 32.30 5.46
CA TYR A 182 16.17 33.11 4.87
C TYR A 182 15.88 34.60 4.99
N HIS A 183 16.91 35.40 5.29
CA HIS A 183 16.86 36.83 5.03
C HIS A 183 16.96 37.09 3.53
N THR A 184 16.06 37.94 3.03
CA THR A 184 15.97 38.30 1.62
C THR A 184 15.86 39.81 1.41
N ASP A 185 15.94 40.28 0.17
CA ASP A 185 16.00 41.70 -0.15
C ASP A 185 14.62 42.35 -0.29
N TYR A 186 13.61 41.56 -0.65
CA TYR A 186 12.28 42.04 -1.01
C TYR A 186 11.20 41.23 -0.29
N TYR A 187 10.14 41.92 0.12
CA TYR A 187 9.00 41.35 0.84
C TYR A 187 7.71 41.94 0.29
N SER A 188 6.65 41.15 0.22
CA SER A 188 5.30 41.62 -0.10
C SER A 188 4.25 40.91 0.75
N ILE A 189 3.15 41.63 1.00
CA ILE A 189 1.93 41.07 1.56
C ILE A 189 0.79 41.46 0.63
N ASP A 190 0.04 40.47 0.15
CA ASP A 190 -1.08 40.61 -0.79
C ASP A 190 -0.68 41.44 -2.02
N ASP A 191 0.46 41.09 -2.62
CA ASP A 191 1.08 41.76 -3.78
C ASP A 191 1.53 43.22 -3.54
N ILE A 192 1.53 43.69 -2.29
CA ILE A 192 2.00 45.02 -1.91
C ILE A 192 3.38 44.89 -1.25
N GLU A 193 4.40 45.46 -1.90
CA GLU A 193 5.77 45.53 -1.38
C GLU A 193 5.80 46.21 0.00
N THR A 194 6.55 45.62 0.92
CA THR A 194 6.61 46.03 2.32
C THR A 194 8.01 45.80 2.90
N SER A 195 8.25 46.21 4.14
CA SER A 195 9.51 45.94 4.83
C SER A 195 9.51 44.54 5.47
N GLU A 196 10.69 43.98 5.76
CA GLU A 196 10.81 42.72 6.49
C GLU A 196 10.09 42.78 7.86
N GLU A 197 10.22 43.89 8.59
CA GLU A 197 9.58 44.08 9.89
C GLU A 197 8.05 44.09 9.78
N ASP A 198 7.51 44.81 8.78
CA ASP A 198 6.06 44.84 8.51
C ASP A 198 5.54 43.48 8.04
N TYR A 199 6.32 42.76 7.21
CA TYR A 199 6.01 41.41 6.76
C TYR A 199 5.88 40.45 7.95
N LEU A 200 6.92 40.38 8.79
CA LEU A 200 6.96 39.48 9.94
C LEU A 200 5.83 39.79 10.94
N THR A 201 5.55 41.08 11.16
CA THR A 201 4.44 41.51 12.01
C THR A 201 3.10 41.04 11.45
N LYS A 202 2.82 41.28 10.17
CA LYS A 202 1.54 40.89 9.55
C LYS A 202 1.33 39.38 9.51
N VAL A 203 2.38 38.60 9.23
CA VAL A 203 2.29 37.12 9.25
C VAL A 203 2.04 36.63 10.67
N SER A 204 2.78 37.12 11.67
CA SER A 204 2.61 36.70 13.07
C SER A 204 1.29 37.17 13.72
N ASP A 205 0.73 38.28 13.26
CA ASP A 205 -0.61 38.75 13.68
C ASP A 205 -1.73 37.79 13.24
N VAL A 206 -1.51 37.01 12.17
CA VAL A 206 -2.49 36.08 11.61
C VAL A 206 -2.19 34.63 12.01
N TYR A 207 -0.93 34.24 12.10
CA TYR A 207 -0.50 32.85 12.27
C TYR A 207 0.60 32.71 13.33
N ASP A 208 0.26 32.07 14.44
CA ASP A 208 1.19 31.80 15.54
C ASP A 208 1.97 30.50 15.31
N ASN A 209 3.16 30.61 14.73
CA ASN A 209 4.05 29.47 14.49
C ASN A 209 4.39 28.67 15.75
N SER A 210 4.29 29.24 16.96
CA SER A 210 4.61 28.51 18.20
C SER A 210 3.55 27.47 18.57
N SER A 211 2.34 27.60 18.01
CA SER A 211 1.22 26.67 18.18
C SER A 211 1.02 25.75 16.96
N ALA A 212 1.91 25.85 15.97
CA ALA A 212 1.76 25.14 14.70
C ALA A 212 2.19 23.67 14.79
N LYS A 213 1.42 22.83 14.10
CA LYS A 213 1.72 21.42 13.86
C LYS A 213 2.14 21.25 12.40
N VAL A 214 3.10 20.37 12.19
CA VAL A 214 3.46 19.85 10.87
C VAL A 214 2.90 18.44 10.80
N PRO A 215 2.25 18.03 9.71
CA PRO A 215 1.85 16.64 9.51
C PRO A 215 3.09 15.72 9.57
N ASP A 216 3.04 14.71 10.43
CA ASP A 216 4.19 13.83 10.73
C ASP A 216 3.82 12.35 10.86
N SER A 217 2.55 12.01 10.59
CA SER A 217 1.96 10.70 10.84
C SER A 217 1.30 10.14 9.58
N PRO A 218 2.06 9.94 8.50
CA PRO A 218 1.53 9.50 7.22
C PRO A 218 0.97 8.07 7.28
N LEU A 219 -0.13 7.89 6.57
CA LEU A 219 -0.85 6.65 6.33
C LEU A 219 -0.66 6.20 4.88
N ILE A 220 -0.72 4.89 4.67
CA ILE A 220 -0.91 4.29 3.35
C ILE A 220 -2.38 4.41 2.92
N ILE A 221 -2.62 4.38 1.61
CA ILE A 221 -3.99 4.53 1.08
C ILE A 221 -4.96 3.45 1.53
N ASP A 222 -4.48 2.23 1.80
CA ASP A 222 -5.34 1.13 2.25
C ASP A 222 -5.91 1.41 3.64
N GLU A 223 -5.08 1.98 4.53
CA GLU A 223 -5.52 2.44 5.86
C GLU A 223 -6.55 3.57 5.73
N VAL A 224 -6.37 4.47 4.76
CA VAL A 224 -7.34 5.53 4.48
C VAL A 224 -8.66 4.95 3.98
N PHE A 225 -8.65 4.06 2.99
CA PHE A 225 -9.87 3.43 2.48
C PHE A 225 -10.60 2.67 3.58
N HIS A 226 -9.89 1.82 4.33
CA HIS A 226 -10.48 1.05 5.41
C HIS A 226 -11.07 1.97 6.48
N TYR A 227 -10.34 3.01 6.91
CA TYR A 227 -10.85 3.99 7.88
C TYR A 227 -12.07 4.75 7.38
N LEU A 228 -12.09 5.14 6.11
CA LEU A 228 -13.25 5.82 5.55
C LEU A 228 -14.48 4.90 5.46
N GLU A 229 -14.29 3.62 5.15
CA GLU A 229 -15.36 2.63 5.04
C GLU A 229 -15.90 2.17 6.40
N THR A 230 -15.01 1.84 7.35
CA THR A 230 -15.35 1.17 8.61
C THR A 230 -15.37 2.13 9.80
N GLY A 231 -14.55 3.19 9.76
CA GLY A 231 -14.30 4.09 10.88
C GLY A 231 -13.14 3.67 11.80
N ASP A 232 -12.44 2.58 11.46
CA ASP A 232 -11.27 2.08 12.19
C ASP A 232 -10.12 1.78 11.21
N TYR A 233 -8.90 1.57 11.71
CA TYR A 233 -7.75 1.17 10.88
C TYR A 233 -7.74 -0.34 10.65
N ILE A 234 -7.06 -0.80 9.60
CA ILE A 234 -6.98 -2.23 9.21
C ILE A 234 -6.57 -3.06 10.43
N SER A 235 -5.54 -2.62 11.13
CA SER A 235 -4.99 -3.37 12.26
C SER A 235 -5.79 -3.24 13.57
N ALA A 236 -6.96 -2.59 13.59
CA ALA A 236 -7.70 -2.32 14.82
C ALA A 236 -8.00 -3.58 15.65
N ASN A 237 -8.30 -4.70 15.00
CA ASN A 237 -8.62 -5.97 15.67
C ASN A 237 -7.46 -6.98 15.69
N HIS A 238 -6.31 -6.62 15.10
CA HIS A 238 -5.15 -7.51 15.04
C HIS A 238 -4.56 -7.75 16.44
N LYS A 239 -3.92 -8.91 16.60
CA LYS A 239 -3.20 -9.32 17.81
C LYS A 239 -1.73 -9.48 17.51
N TYR A 240 -0.90 -9.29 18.54
CA TYR A 240 0.55 -9.36 18.40
C TYR A 240 1.16 -10.29 19.45
N GLU A 241 2.25 -10.96 19.08
CA GLU A 241 3.10 -11.72 19.98
C GLU A 241 4.56 -11.27 19.80
N ILE A 242 5.20 -10.87 20.89
CA ILE A 242 6.61 -10.45 20.90
C ILE A 242 7.46 -11.62 21.38
N VAL A 243 8.48 -11.99 20.62
CA VAL A 243 9.33 -13.15 20.90
C VAL A 243 10.80 -12.74 20.88
N ILE A 244 11.56 -13.12 21.92
CA ILE A 244 13.03 -13.01 21.92
C ILE A 244 13.62 -14.33 21.46
N ASP A 245 14.36 -14.29 20.36
CA ASP A 245 14.98 -15.46 19.74
C ASP A 245 16.11 -15.05 18.79
N ASP A 246 17.31 -15.60 19.01
CA ASP A 246 18.50 -15.35 18.20
C ASP A 246 18.39 -16.14 16.87
N CYS A 247 17.60 -15.61 15.95
CA CYS A 247 17.31 -16.22 14.66
C CYS A 247 17.57 -15.26 13.49
N THR A 248 17.41 -15.73 12.26
CA THR A 248 17.42 -14.85 11.09
C THR A 248 16.03 -14.27 10.85
N TRP A 249 15.93 -13.22 10.04
CA TRP A 249 14.64 -12.66 9.64
C TRP A 249 13.77 -13.71 8.94
N LEU A 250 14.36 -14.52 8.05
CA LEU A 250 13.66 -15.61 7.37
C LEU A 250 13.16 -16.68 8.35
N ASP A 251 13.96 -17.05 9.36
CA ASP A 251 13.51 -17.98 10.39
C ASP A 251 12.36 -17.39 11.22
N ALA A 252 12.41 -16.08 11.49
CA ALA A 252 11.36 -15.39 12.24
C ALA A 252 10.03 -15.34 11.45
N GLN A 253 10.12 -15.12 10.14
CA GLN A 253 8.98 -15.19 9.22
C GLN A 253 8.32 -16.58 9.26
N GLU A 254 9.10 -17.65 9.07
CA GLU A 254 8.60 -19.03 9.11
C GLU A 254 7.95 -19.34 10.46
N LYS A 255 8.55 -18.90 11.58
CA LYS A 255 7.98 -19.08 12.92
C LYS A 255 6.66 -18.35 13.14
N CYS A 256 6.46 -17.17 12.54
CA CYS A 256 5.17 -16.51 12.58
C CYS A 256 4.14 -17.25 11.72
N HIS A 257 4.51 -17.70 10.52
CA HIS A 257 3.65 -18.51 9.66
C HIS A 257 3.20 -19.82 10.33
N ASP A 258 4.11 -20.53 11.01
CA ASP A 258 3.81 -21.77 11.75
C ASP A 258 2.77 -21.56 12.87
N LYS A 259 2.64 -20.33 13.38
CA LYS A 259 1.63 -19.94 14.38
C LYS A 259 0.32 -19.47 13.77
N GLY A 260 0.24 -19.39 12.43
CA GLY A 260 -0.90 -18.84 11.71
C GLY A 260 -0.94 -17.30 11.70
N GLY A 261 0.21 -16.65 11.90
CA GLY A 261 0.38 -15.20 11.74
C GLY A 261 1.48 -14.90 10.72
N TYR A 262 2.01 -13.69 10.73
CA TYR A 262 3.11 -13.22 9.87
C TYR A 262 3.94 -12.19 10.65
N LEU A 263 5.11 -11.80 10.13
CA LEU A 263 5.88 -10.74 10.78
C LEU A 263 5.14 -9.40 10.70
N ALA A 264 5.09 -8.65 11.80
CA ALA A 264 4.20 -7.51 11.92
C ALA A 264 4.42 -6.40 10.86
N THR A 265 3.32 -5.87 10.34
CA THR A 265 3.25 -4.80 9.34
C THR A 265 2.65 -3.56 9.98
N LEU A 266 3.52 -2.73 10.55
CA LEU A 266 3.12 -1.58 11.35
C LEU A 266 2.73 -0.40 10.46
N THR A 267 1.47 -0.35 10.01
CA THR A 267 1.00 0.50 8.90
C THR A 267 0.33 1.80 9.33
N CYS A 268 -0.04 1.95 10.60
CA CYS A 268 -0.62 3.20 11.12
C CYS A 268 -0.08 3.61 12.51
N PRO A 269 -0.18 4.90 12.91
CA PRO A 269 0.32 5.37 14.19
C PRO A 269 -0.28 4.67 15.42
N LYS A 270 -1.59 4.36 15.40
CA LYS A 270 -2.27 3.65 16.51
C LYS A 270 -1.72 2.24 16.68
N GLU A 271 -1.40 1.57 15.58
CA GLU A 271 -0.80 0.25 15.59
C GLU A 271 0.61 0.28 16.21
N ILE A 272 1.43 1.21 15.74
CA ILE A 272 2.79 1.43 16.26
C ILE A 272 2.72 1.70 17.77
N GLU A 273 1.86 2.60 18.23
CA GLU A 273 1.70 2.93 19.65
C GLU A 273 1.35 1.69 20.48
N ARG A 274 0.39 0.88 20.03
CA ARG A 274 -0.01 -0.37 20.70
C ARG A 274 1.17 -1.35 20.82
N VAL A 275 1.94 -1.52 19.76
CA VAL A 275 3.10 -2.42 19.75
C VAL A 275 4.23 -1.87 20.65
N GLU A 276 4.50 -0.57 20.61
CA GLU A 276 5.46 0.08 21.51
C GLU A 276 5.08 -0.13 22.98
N GLU A 277 3.81 0.06 23.33
CA GLU A 277 3.30 -0.17 24.69
C GLU A 277 3.48 -1.62 25.12
N MET A 278 3.21 -2.59 24.25
CA MET A 278 3.44 -4.00 24.52
C MET A 278 4.91 -4.28 24.83
N ILE A 279 5.84 -3.80 24.00
CA ILE A 279 7.29 -3.95 24.22
C ILE A 279 7.70 -3.39 25.60
N ARG A 280 7.21 -2.20 25.94
CA ARG A 280 7.49 -1.54 27.24
C ARG A 280 6.92 -2.33 28.41
N ASN A 281 5.68 -2.79 28.29
CA ASN A 281 5.00 -3.55 29.35
C ASN A 281 5.67 -4.90 29.62
N GLU A 282 6.26 -5.51 28.59
CA GLU A 282 7.06 -6.74 28.72
C GLU A 282 8.52 -6.48 29.17
N GLY A 283 8.91 -5.21 29.34
CA GLY A 283 10.24 -4.82 29.82
C GLY A 283 11.35 -5.04 28.78
N MET A 284 11.00 -5.00 27.50
CA MET A 284 11.91 -5.32 26.39
C MET A 284 12.42 -4.08 25.63
N ASP A 285 12.44 -2.89 26.27
CA ASP A 285 12.93 -1.62 25.69
C ASP A 285 14.36 -1.66 25.13
N ASN A 286 15.18 -2.63 25.55
CA ASN A 286 16.58 -2.76 25.12
C ASN A 286 16.80 -3.86 24.06
N SER A 287 15.71 -4.34 23.46
CA SER A 287 15.70 -5.38 22.43
C SER A 287 15.48 -4.77 21.03
N CYS A 288 15.88 -5.54 20.02
CA CYS A 288 15.72 -5.23 18.61
C CYS A 288 14.80 -6.29 18.00
N PHE A 289 13.77 -5.88 17.25
CA PHE A 289 12.75 -6.81 16.77
C PHE A 289 12.63 -6.80 15.25
N PHE A 290 12.75 -7.95 14.60
CA PHE A 290 12.35 -8.07 13.21
C PHE A 290 10.85 -7.80 13.05
N VAL A 291 10.53 -7.01 12.02
CA VAL A 291 9.17 -6.73 11.54
C VAL A 291 9.07 -7.14 10.08
N GLY A 292 7.84 -7.28 9.58
CA GLY A 292 7.55 -7.88 8.29
C GLY A 292 7.85 -6.95 7.14
N CYS A 293 9.05 -6.38 7.05
CA CYS A 293 9.45 -5.58 5.92
C CYS A 293 10.79 -6.05 5.35
N ARG A 294 10.84 -6.16 4.03
CA ARG A 294 12.03 -6.57 3.28
C ARG A 294 12.18 -5.78 1.99
N ARG A 295 13.39 -5.73 1.46
CA ARG A 295 13.70 -5.13 0.18
C ARG A 295 13.14 -6.00 -0.93
N GLY A 296 12.50 -5.36 -1.89
CA GLY A 296 11.95 -6.00 -3.08
C GLY A 296 11.99 -5.07 -4.27
N ALA A 297 11.23 -5.44 -5.29
CA ALA A 297 10.91 -4.56 -6.40
C ALA A 297 9.38 -4.54 -6.59
N GLU A 298 8.85 -3.36 -6.86
CA GLU A 298 7.48 -3.14 -7.33
C GLU A 298 7.56 -2.42 -8.68
N MET A 299 6.76 -2.77 -9.68
CA MET A 299 6.68 -1.94 -10.87
C MET A 299 5.69 -0.80 -10.66
N SER A 300 6.20 0.41 -10.88
CA SER A 300 5.34 1.57 -11.10
C SER A 300 4.45 1.36 -12.33
N PRO A 301 3.20 1.84 -12.34
CA PRO A 301 2.36 1.94 -13.55
C PRO A 301 3.09 2.57 -14.76
N ASN A 302 4.14 3.37 -14.50
CA ASN A 302 5.01 3.99 -15.49
C ASN A 302 6.16 3.08 -16.01
N SER A 303 6.06 1.76 -15.85
CA SER A 303 6.94 0.75 -16.47
C SER A 303 8.41 0.71 -16.00
N TYR A 304 8.73 1.29 -14.84
CA TYR A 304 10.05 1.17 -14.22
C TYR A 304 9.98 0.38 -12.90
N PRO A 305 10.89 -0.59 -12.67
CA PRO A 305 11.00 -1.25 -11.37
C PRO A 305 11.45 -0.22 -10.33
N ARG A 306 10.62 0.00 -9.30
CA ARG A 306 11.02 0.65 -8.06
C ARG A 306 11.59 -0.40 -7.13
N TYR A 307 12.87 -0.27 -6.85
CA TYR A 307 13.52 -1.03 -5.79
C TYR A 307 13.31 -0.27 -4.48
N GLY A 308 12.76 -0.93 -3.48
CA GLY A 308 12.37 -0.31 -2.23
C GLY A 308 12.19 -1.35 -1.13
N LEU A 309 11.80 -0.87 0.05
CA LEU A 309 11.34 -1.71 1.14
C LEU A 309 9.85 -1.98 0.95
N PHE A 310 9.36 -3.13 1.41
CA PHE A 310 7.96 -3.52 1.26
C PHE A 310 7.50 -4.35 2.45
N TRP A 311 6.28 -4.07 2.93
CA TRP A 311 5.61 -4.92 3.90
C TRP A 311 5.34 -6.33 3.35
N ASP A 312 5.48 -7.31 4.22
CA ASP A 312 5.39 -8.75 3.97
C ASP A 312 3.94 -9.24 3.97
N ASP A 313 2.98 -8.40 4.41
CA ASP A 313 1.53 -8.65 4.38
C ASP A 313 0.90 -8.59 2.99
N LEU A 314 1.72 -8.83 1.97
CA LEU A 314 1.29 -8.99 0.61
C LEU A 314 0.87 -7.68 -0.09
N SER A 315 0.89 -6.52 0.58
CA SER A 315 0.43 -5.24 0.01
C SER A 315 1.48 -4.46 -0.82
N LEU A 316 2.76 -4.84 -0.83
CA LEU A 316 3.82 -4.17 -1.60
C LEU A 316 3.79 -2.63 -1.50
N ARG A 317 3.51 -2.09 -0.33
CA ARG A 317 3.62 -0.63 -0.11
C ARG A 317 4.90 -0.32 0.64
N ASP A 318 5.58 0.72 0.17
CA ASP A 318 6.87 1.13 0.69
C ASP A 318 6.73 1.75 2.09
N PRO A 319 7.25 1.11 3.15
CA PRO A 319 7.21 1.64 4.50
C PRO A 319 8.11 2.86 4.70
N SER A 320 8.92 3.25 3.70
CA SER A 320 9.61 4.54 3.70
C SER A 320 8.64 5.70 3.91
N CYS A 321 7.37 5.53 3.53
CA CYS A 321 6.34 6.53 3.78
C CYS A 321 6.02 6.71 5.27
N ILE A 322 6.31 5.75 6.14
CA ILE A 322 5.98 5.83 7.57
C ILE A 322 7.10 6.62 8.27
N GLY A 323 6.76 7.77 8.86
CA GLY A 323 7.70 8.77 9.40
C GLY A 323 8.53 8.37 10.62
N LYS A 324 8.71 7.08 10.89
CA LYS A 324 9.37 6.53 12.09
C LYS A 324 10.76 5.92 11.83
N TRP A 325 11.40 6.25 10.72
CA TRP A 325 12.77 5.80 10.44
C TRP A 325 13.80 6.48 11.35
N PHE A 326 14.82 5.74 11.74
CA PHE A 326 15.97 6.34 12.42
C PHE A 326 16.69 7.31 11.47
N HIS A 327 17.42 8.29 12.02
CA HIS A 327 18.14 9.27 11.20
C HIS A 327 19.09 8.56 10.23
N ASP A 328 19.04 8.97 8.95
CA ASP A 328 19.77 8.39 7.81
C ASP A 328 19.37 6.97 7.37
N GLU A 329 18.26 6.42 7.85
CA GLU A 329 17.70 5.14 7.39
C GLU A 329 16.49 5.32 6.46
N PRO A 330 16.21 4.37 5.54
CA PRO A 330 17.00 3.17 5.27
C PRO A 330 18.26 3.45 4.45
N SER A 331 19.39 2.88 4.88
CA SER A 331 20.69 3.07 4.21
C SER A 331 20.98 2.01 3.14
N PHE A 332 20.30 0.87 3.20
CA PHE A 332 20.47 -0.36 2.40
C PHE A 332 21.83 -1.06 2.57
N SER A 333 22.70 -0.54 3.43
CA SER A 333 23.95 -1.18 3.80
C SER A 333 24.53 -0.71 5.14
N GLY A 334 25.00 -1.68 5.91
CA GLY A 334 25.65 -1.47 7.20
C GLY A 334 27.16 -1.65 7.11
N ILE A 335 27.91 -0.96 7.99
CA ILE A 335 29.35 -1.19 8.16
C ILE A 335 29.60 -1.81 9.53
N THR A 336 30.13 -3.03 9.55
CA THR A 336 30.52 -3.72 10.79
C THR A 336 31.70 -3.03 11.49
N SER A 337 31.93 -3.34 12.76
CA SER A 337 33.06 -2.82 13.56
C SER A 337 34.44 -3.08 12.93
N ASN A 338 34.56 -4.09 12.07
CA ASN A 338 35.80 -4.43 11.35
C ASN A 338 35.89 -3.80 9.95
N GLY A 339 34.95 -2.93 9.58
CA GLY A 339 34.92 -2.23 8.30
C GLY A 339 34.39 -3.06 7.12
N VAL A 340 33.71 -4.18 7.38
CA VAL A 340 33.05 -4.98 6.33
C VAL A 340 31.66 -4.41 6.08
N GLU A 341 31.37 -4.10 4.82
CA GLU A 341 30.04 -3.72 4.33
C GLU A 341 29.12 -4.94 4.30
N VAL A 342 27.90 -4.77 4.79
CA VAL A 342 26.87 -5.79 4.87
C VAL A 342 25.63 -5.24 4.20
N ARG A 343 25.00 -6.07 3.35
CA ARG A 343 23.74 -5.69 2.73
C ARG A 343 22.60 -5.81 3.74
N GLU A 344 21.77 -4.78 3.77
CA GLU A 344 20.62 -4.66 4.66
C GLU A 344 19.35 -4.62 3.81
N ASP A 345 18.65 -5.76 3.79
CA ASP A 345 17.49 -6.00 2.94
C ASP A 345 16.23 -6.30 3.76
N PHE A 346 16.29 -6.16 5.09
CA PHE A 346 15.20 -6.47 6.01
C PHE A 346 15.02 -5.32 6.97
N VAL A 347 13.97 -5.31 7.78
CA VAL A 347 13.72 -4.21 8.73
C VAL A 347 13.57 -4.71 10.15
N ALA A 348 14.15 -3.97 11.07
CA ALA A 348 13.94 -4.12 12.49
C ALA A 348 13.32 -2.85 13.10
N PHE A 349 12.67 -3.04 14.24
CA PHE A 349 12.07 -2.01 15.06
C PHE A 349 12.75 -2.00 16.43
N GLU A 350 13.36 -0.88 16.79
CA GLU A 350 14.13 -0.76 18.03
C GLU A 350 14.07 0.63 18.65
N LYS A 351 14.30 0.70 19.97
CA LYS A 351 14.34 1.97 20.68
C LYS A 351 15.59 2.74 20.34
N GLY A 352 15.44 4.01 19.96
CA GLY A 352 16.57 4.90 19.70
C GLY A 352 17.43 5.08 20.96
N LYS A 353 18.75 4.98 20.79
CA LYS A 353 19.69 5.16 21.90
C LYS A 353 19.55 6.56 22.51
N ASP A 354 19.32 6.63 23.81
CA ASP A 354 19.07 7.87 24.57
C ASP A 354 17.78 8.61 24.15
N LEU A 355 16.94 8.01 23.31
CA LEU A 355 15.61 8.47 22.93
C LEU A 355 14.54 7.64 23.65
N ASN A 356 13.34 8.20 23.82
CA ASN A 356 12.22 7.44 24.39
C ASN A 356 11.32 6.79 23.32
N GLU A 357 11.72 6.84 22.05
CA GLU A 357 10.92 6.44 20.90
C GLU A 357 11.54 5.24 20.19
N PHE A 358 10.69 4.43 19.56
CA PHE A 358 11.12 3.37 18.66
C PHE A 358 11.20 3.86 17.23
N PHE A 359 12.09 3.22 16.46
CA PHE A 359 12.37 3.57 15.08
C PHE A 359 12.55 2.31 14.23
N PHE A 360 12.20 2.43 12.95
CA PHE A 360 12.56 1.47 11.92
C PHE A 360 14.03 1.67 11.49
N LYS A 361 14.69 0.55 11.21
CA LYS A 361 16.02 0.48 10.61
C LYS A 361 16.07 -0.67 9.65
N ASP A 362 16.68 -0.49 8.49
CA ASP A 362 17.04 -1.64 7.70
C ASP A 362 18.21 -2.40 8.34
N VAL A 363 18.20 -3.71 8.16
CA VAL A 363 19.10 -4.65 8.81
C VAL A 363 19.38 -5.81 7.87
N THR A 364 20.46 -6.53 8.16
CA THR A 364 20.78 -7.78 7.47
C THR A 364 19.90 -8.93 7.96
N ASN A 365 19.69 -9.96 7.12
CA ASN A 365 18.92 -11.17 7.49
C ASN A 365 19.42 -11.80 8.80
N ASN A 366 20.74 -11.77 9.05
CA ASN A 366 21.36 -12.42 10.19
C ASN A 366 22.15 -11.41 11.04
N ILE A 367 21.43 -10.64 11.88
CA ILE A 367 22.04 -9.63 12.76
C ILE A 367 23.10 -10.25 13.66
N ILE A 368 22.84 -11.40 14.28
CA ILE A 368 23.76 -12.04 15.26
C ILE A 368 25.13 -12.36 14.65
N LYS A 369 25.18 -12.75 13.37
CA LYS A 369 26.43 -13.06 12.66
C LYS A 369 27.35 -11.84 12.55
N TYR A 370 26.80 -10.65 12.35
CA TYR A 370 27.55 -9.43 12.08
C TYR A 370 27.65 -8.50 13.30
N TYR A 371 26.67 -8.58 14.21
CA TYR A 371 26.51 -7.77 15.41
C TYR A 371 26.16 -8.69 16.61
N PRO A 372 27.10 -9.51 17.10
CA PRO A 372 26.85 -10.49 18.15
C PRO A 372 26.43 -9.88 19.50
N GLU A 373 26.60 -8.57 19.70
CA GLU A 373 26.10 -7.81 20.85
C GLU A 373 24.57 -7.80 21.00
N TYR A 374 23.84 -8.12 19.92
CA TYR A 374 22.39 -8.29 19.93
C TYR A 374 21.94 -9.67 20.44
N SER A 375 22.86 -10.62 20.65
CA SER A 375 22.50 -11.96 21.14
C SER A 375 21.79 -11.90 22.50
N GLY A 376 20.66 -12.59 22.60
CA GLY A 376 19.76 -12.57 23.75
C GLY A 376 18.90 -11.30 23.87
N LYS A 377 18.98 -10.40 22.89
CA LYS A 377 18.18 -9.17 22.76
C LYS A 377 17.53 -9.03 21.39
N LEU A 378 17.83 -9.92 20.46
CA LEU A 378 17.16 -10.01 19.17
C LEU A 378 15.83 -10.75 19.35
N GLY A 379 14.81 -10.25 18.68
CA GLY A 379 13.50 -10.86 18.66
C GLY A 379 12.76 -10.58 17.36
N TYR A 380 11.50 -10.92 17.34
CA TYR A 380 10.57 -10.63 16.26
C TYR A 380 9.16 -10.41 16.80
N ILE A 381 8.32 -9.74 16.02
CA ILE A 381 6.93 -9.47 16.35
C ILE A 381 6.07 -10.23 15.34
N CYS A 382 5.27 -11.18 15.82
CA CYS A 382 4.23 -11.79 15.00
C CYS A 382 2.93 -11.02 15.15
N GLU A 383 2.23 -10.86 14.04
CA GLU A 383 0.91 -10.26 13.94
C GLU A 383 -0.09 -11.31 13.45
N PHE A 384 -1.31 -11.23 13.97
CA PHE A 384 -2.41 -12.13 13.69
C PHE A 384 -3.65 -11.28 13.35
N ASP A 385 -4.14 -11.43 12.14
CA ASP A 385 -5.34 -10.78 11.62
C ASP A 385 -6.59 -11.67 11.81
N ASP A 386 -7.78 -11.08 11.62
CA ASP A 386 -9.03 -11.84 11.55
C ASP A 386 -9.28 -12.28 10.07
N GLU A 387 -10.06 -13.35 9.84
CA GLU A 387 -10.23 -13.98 8.50
C GLU A 387 -10.67 -13.01 7.39
N ASP A 388 -11.37 -11.93 7.71
CA ASP A 388 -11.85 -10.92 6.75
C ASP A 388 -10.72 -10.03 6.21
N ASP A 389 -9.73 -9.68 7.04
CA ASP A 389 -8.57 -8.88 6.64
C ASP A 389 -7.60 -9.69 5.77
N THR A 390 -7.50 -11.00 6.03
CA THR A 390 -6.79 -11.94 5.17
C THR A 390 -7.36 -11.96 3.75
N GLN A 391 -8.69 -11.84 3.58
CA GLN A 391 -9.33 -11.75 2.26
C GLN A 391 -9.07 -10.40 1.57
N LEU A 392 -9.06 -9.29 2.32
CA LEU A 392 -8.74 -7.97 1.80
C LEU A 392 -7.30 -7.92 1.27
N ARG A 393 -6.36 -8.54 2.00
CA ARG A 393 -4.96 -8.69 1.59
C ARG A 393 -4.80 -9.57 0.36
N ILE A 394 -5.46 -10.73 0.31
CA ILE A 394 -5.46 -11.60 -0.88
C ILE A 394 -5.97 -10.86 -2.12
N ASN A 395 -6.93 -9.95 -1.97
CA ASN A 395 -7.48 -9.18 -3.09
C ASN A 395 -6.57 -8.02 -3.54
N ASN A 396 -5.74 -7.48 -2.63
CA ASN A 396 -4.81 -6.36 -2.91
C ASN A 396 -3.38 -6.82 -3.24
N SER A 397 -3.04 -8.09 -2.98
CA SER A 397 -1.70 -8.64 -3.14
C SER A 397 -1.38 -9.10 -4.55
N ILE A 398 -1.17 -8.15 -5.45
CA ILE A 398 -0.90 -8.44 -6.86
C ILE A 398 0.55 -8.94 -7.09
N THR A 399 1.45 -8.87 -6.11
CA THR A 399 2.90 -8.96 -6.40
C THR A 399 3.70 -10.06 -5.70
N PHE A 400 3.13 -10.83 -4.78
CA PHE A 400 3.85 -11.95 -4.12
C PHE A 400 3.79 -13.26 -4.88
N LEU A 401 3.03 -13.36 -5.96
CA LEU A 401 2.94 -14.58 -6.75
C LEU A 401 4.25 -14.96 -7.48
N TYR A 402 5.30 -14.14 -7.43
CA TYR A 402 6.35 -14.16 -8.44
C TYR A 402 7.81 -14.10 -7.93
N SER A 403 8.11 -13.91 -6.63
CA SER A 403 9.51 -14.03 -6.14
C SER A 403 9.81 -15.48 -5.76
N LEU A 404 10.92 -16.01 -6.26
CA LEU A 404 11.43 -17.36 -5.98
C LEU A 404 12.74 -17.31 -5.20
N GLU A 405 13.12 -16.14 -4.69
CA GLU A 405 14.39 -15.94 -4.03
C GLU A 405 14.46 -16.75 -2.73
N GLY A 406 15.58 -17.46 -2.54
CA GLY A 406 15.75 -18.37 -1.40
C GLY A 406 15.06 -19.74 -1.55
N LEU A 407 14.16 -19.93 -2.51
CA LEU A 407 13.52 -21.22 -2.76
C LEU A 407 14.48 -22.23 -3.40
N SER A 408 14.32 -23.48 -3.02
CA SER A 408 14.91 -24.65 -3.68
C SER A 408 14.18 -24.97 -4.99
N ALA A 409 14.80 -25.79 -5.83
CA ALA A 409 14.17 -26.20 -7.09
C ALA A 409 12.88 -27.01 -6.89
N ASP A 410 12.73 -27.73 -5.76
CA ASP A 410 11.49 -28.44 -5.42
C ASP A 410 10.36 -27.46 -5.09
N GLU A 411 10.64 -26.47 -4.23
CA GLU A 411 9.69 -25.44 -3.83
C GLU A 411 9.25 -24.59 -5.02
N ILE A 412 10.17 -24.22 -5.92
CA ILE A 412 9.85 -23.48 -7.16
C ILE A 412 8.82 -24.25 -8.02
N VAL A 413 9.00 -25.56 -8.15
CA VAL A 413 8.10 -26.41 -8.94
C VAL A 413 6.76 -26.57 -8.24
N GLU A 414 6.73 -26.69 -6.91
CA GLU A 414 5.50 -26.72 -6.12
C GLU A 414 4.69 -25.43 -6.26
N GLU A 415 5.34 -24.28 -6.16
CA GLU A 415 4.73 -22.96 -6.37
C GLU A 415 4.13 -22.82 -7.76
N CYS A 416 4.89 -23.16 -8.80
CA CYS A 416 4.40 -23.13 -10.19
C CYS A 416 3.20 -24.07 -10.41
N ASN A 417 3.17 -25.19 -9.68
CA ASN A 417 2.13 -26.20 -9.81
C ASN A 417 0.77 -25.75 -9.29
N ILE A 418 0.72 -24.78 -8.38
CA ILE A 418 -0.52 -24.13 -7.96
C ILE A 418 -1.25 -23.58 -9.19
N TYR A 419 -0.52 -22.97 -10.14
CA TYR A 419 -1.08 -22.39 -11.35
C TYR A 419 -1.28 -23.40 -12.48
N LEU A 420 -0.26 -24.23 -12.76
CA LEU A 420 -0.30 -25.20 -13.86
C LEU A 420 -1.40 -26.26 -13.67
N ASN A 421 -1.82 -26.57 -12.44
CA ASN A 421 -2.81 -27.61 -12.19
C ASN A 421 -4.26 -27.10 -12.05
N ASN A 422 -4.49 -25.81 -12.22
CA ASN A 422 -5.83 -25.25 -12.13
C ASN A 422 -6.77 -25.83 -13.20
N LYS A 423 -7.99 -26.20 -12.79
CA LYS A 423 -9.04 -26.67 -13.70
C LYS A 423 -9.70 -25.47 -14.35
N LEU A 424 -9.28 -25.18 -15.56
CA LEU A 424 -9.86 -24.09 -16.36
C LEU A 424 -11.09 -24.59 -17.12
N ASN A 425 -12.06 -23.69 -17.37
CA ASN A 425 -13.22 -23.93 -18.22
C ASN A 425 -13.37 -22.76 -19.21
N SER A 426 -13.70 -23.10 -20.46
CA SER A 426 -14.09 -22.16 -21.51
C SER A 426 -15.33 -21.29 -21.22
N SER A 427 -16.00 -21.40 -20.08
CA SER A 427 -17.08 -20.48 -19.69
C SER A 427 -16.71 -19.51 -18.57
N GLN A 428 -15.45 -19.52 -18.08
CA GLN A 428 -15.02 -18.66 -16.99
C GLN A 428 -15.01 -17.18 -17.41
N SER A 429 -15.54 -16.33 -16.54
CA SER A 429 -15.47 -14.87 -16.64
C SER A 429 -14.15 -14.34 -16.05
N ASP A 430 -13.83 -13.07 -16.31
CA ASP A 430 -12.64 -12.41 -15.73
C ASP A 430 -12.61 -12.53 -14.19
N SER A 431 -13.78 -12.39 -13.55
CA SER A 431 -13.93 -12.57 -12.10
C SER A 431 -13.67 -14.01 -11.63
N ASP A 432 -13.91 -15.01 -12.49
CA ASP A 432 -13.61 -16.40 -12.16
C ASP A 432 -12.11 -16.69 -12.26
N TYR A 433 -11.41 -16.04 -13.21
CA TYR A 433 -9.95 -16.11 -13.29
C TYR A 433 -9.28 -15.36 -12.14
N GLU A 434 -9.79 -14.18 -11.76
CA GLU A 434 -9.34 -13.44 -10.57
C GLU A 434 -9.45 -14.28 -9.30
N LYS A 435 -10.54 -15.04 -9.12
CA LYS A 435 -10.69 -15.93 -7.95
C LYS A 435 -9.73 -17.11 -7.93
N VAL A 436 -9.38 -17.64 -9.11
CA VAL A 436 -8.54 -18.84 -9.24
C VAL A 436 -7.06 -18.50 -9.16
N PHE A 437 -6.63 -17.44 -9.85
CA PHE A 437 -5.25 -16.99 -9.90
C PHE A 437 -4.92 -15.93 -8.86
N LYS A 438 -5.93 -15.43 -8.13
CA LYS A 438 -5.80 -14.37 -7.12
C LYS A 438 -5.13 -13.10 -7.67
N VAL A 439 -5.21 -12.88 -8.98
CA VAL A 439 -4.60 -11.75 -9.70
C VAL A 439 -5.53 -11.27 -10.82
N ARG A 440 -5.61 -9.95 -10.99
CA ARG A 440 -6.34 -9.31 -12.09
C ARG A 440 -5.54 -9.36 -13.40
N PRO A 441 -6.13 -9.80 -14.54
CA PRO A 441 -5.44 -9.79 -15.83
C PRO A 441 -5.03 -8.36 -16.23
N MET A 442 -3.75 -8.14 -16.56
CA MET A 442 -3.26 -6.79 -16.90
C MET A 442 -3.56 -6.37 -18.34
N SER A 443 -3.65 -7.32 -19.28
CA SER A 443 -4.07 -7.02 -20.65
C SER A 443 -4.80 -8.20 -21.29
N MET A 444 -5.83 -7.88 -22.07
CA MET A 444 -6.49 -8.80 -22.99
C MET A 444 -6.04 -8.45 -24.40
N GLU A 445 -5.36 -9.38 -25.08
CA GLU A 445 -5.09 -9.28 -26.52
C GLU A 445 -6.03 -10.24 -27.24
N GLU A 446 -7.04 -9.70 -27.92
CA GLU A 446 -7.78 -10.43 -28.96
C GLU A 446 -6.92 -10.41 -30.23
N SER A 447 -6.59 -11.58 -30.79
CA SER A 447 -5.81 -11.61 -32.02
C SER A 447 -6.69 -11.24 -33.22
N ASP A 448 -6.33 -10.19 -33.96
CA ASP A 448 -6.96 -9.76 -35.23
C ASP A 448 -6.78 -10.76 -36.40
N ASN A 449 -6.16 -11.90 -36.15
CA ASN A 449 -5.99 -12.95 -37.15
C ASN A 449 -7.19 -13.90 -37.13
N SER A 450 -7.36 -14.71 -38.17
CA SER A 450 -8.46 -15.66 -38.41
C SER A 450 -8.64 -16.80 -37.38
N TYR A 451 -8.19 -16.60 -36.15
CA TYR A 451 -8.28 -17.50 -35.01
C TYR A 451 -8.96 -16.69 -33.89
N ASP A 452 -10.10 -17.15 -33.39
CA ASP A 452 -10.73 -16.61 -32.18
C ASP A 452 -9.91 -17.07 -30.96
N ALA A 453 -8.70 -16.53 -30.83
CA ALA A 453 -7.81 -16.76 -29.70
C ALA A 453 -7.86 -15.55 -28.77
N VAL A 454 -8.30 -15.81 -27.53
CA VAL A 454 -8.29 -14.85 -26.44
C VAL A 454 -7.13 -15.21 -25.52
N TYR A 455 -6.19 -14.29 -25.38
CA TYR A 455 -5.06 -14.44 -24.47
C TYR A 455 -5.32 -13.61 -23.22
N TYR A 456 -5.42 -14.30 -22.08
CA TYR A 456 -5.37 -13.67 -20.78
C TYR A 456 -3.91 -13.62 -20.34
N ARG A 457 -3.34 -12.42 -20.36
CA ARG A 457 -1.95 -12.22 -19.96
C ARG A 457 -1.89 -11.69 -18.53
N PHE A 458 -1.36 -12.52 -17.64
CA PHE A 458 -0.96 -12.11 -16.30
C PHE A 458 0.53 -11.81 -16.37
N ILE A 459 0.87 -10.63 -16.88
CA ILE A 459 2.24 -10.14 -16.75
C ILE A 459 2.36 -9.68 -15.29
N PRO A 460 3.46 -9.95 -14.58
CA PRO A 460 3.81 -9.11 -13.47
C PRO A 460 3.72 -7.67 -13.95
N VAL A 461 3.37 -6.77 -13.04
CA VAL A 461 3.77 -5.39 -13.17
C VAL A 461 5.33 -5.49 -13.13
N PHE A 462 5.98 -5.77 -14.28
CA PHE A 462 7.39 -5.62 -14.67
C PHE A 462 7.47 -5.63 -16.22
N GLY A 463 7.66 -4.44 -16.80
CA GLY A 463 8.02 -4.13 -18.17
C GLY A 463 7.15 -4.71 -19.29
N THR A 464 6.32 -3.86 -19.90
CA THR A 464 6.28 -3.90 -21.37
C THR A 464 7.64 -3.41 -21.89
N ALA A 465 8.28 -4.25 -22.70
CA ALA A 465 9.49 -3.98 -23.49
C ALA A 465 10.86 -4.24 -22.80
N PHE A 466 11.52 -5.32 -23.26
CA PHE A 466 12.97 -5.60 -23.20
C PHE A 466 13.64 -5.86 -21.84
N ASN A 467 14.16 -7.09 -21.68
CA ASN A 467 15.41 -7.46 -20.98
C ASN A 467 15.83 -6.65 -19.74
N CYS A 468 15.02 -6.61 -18.69
CA CYS A 468 15.47 -6.11 -17.40
C CYS A 468 15.56 -7.29 -16.43
N ASN A 469 16.78 -7.81 -16.21
CA ASN A 469 17.09 -8.88 -15.26
C ASN A 469 17.37 -8.26 -13.88
N PRO A 470 16.51 -8.44 -12.87
CA PRO A 470 16.69 -7.83 -11.54
C PRO A 470 17.73 -8.55 -10.67
N GLY A 471 18.40 -9.60 -11.17
CA GLY A 471 19.39 -10.35 -10.39
C GLY A 471 18.77 -11.18 -9.26
N LEU A 472 17.51 -11.61 -9.43
CA LEU A 472 16.74 -12.41 -8.46
C LEU A 472 16.07 -13.60 -9.15
N ASP A 473 15.84 -14.69 -8.41
CA ASP A 473 15.00 -15.80 -8.89
C ASP A 473 13.52 -15.39 -8.87
N LEU A 474 12.79 -15.53 -9.97
CA LEU A 474 11.40 -15.08 -10.08
C LEU A 474 10.57 -15.76 -11.19
N ILE A 475 9.26 -15.66 -11.09
CA ILE A 475 8.31 -15.90 -12.18
C ILE A 475 8.10 -14.59 -12.95
N LYS A 476 8.48 -14.56 -14.23
CA LYS A 476 8.35 -13.41 -15.15
C LYS A 476 6.97 -13.23 -15.74
N ARG A 477 6.15 -14.28 -15.83
CA ARG A 477 4.84 -14.22 -16.49
C ARG A 477 4.03 -15.47 -16.21
N ILE A 478 2.71 -15.32 -16.08
CA ILE A 478 1.76 -16.42 -16.24
C ILE A 478 0.82 -16.09 -17.40
N ASN A 479 0.70 -17.00 -18.36
CA ASN A 479 -0.24 -16.86 -19.47
C ASN A 479 -1.32 -17.92 -19.34
N VAL A 480 -2.58 -17.49 -19.44
CA VAL A 480 -3.70 -18.40 -19.68
C VAL A 480 -4.18 -18.15 -21.09
N SER A 481 -3.96 -19.14 -21.97
CA SER A 481 -4.41 -19.04 -23.36
C SER A 481 -5.67 -19.85 -23.56
N ARG A 482 -6.65 -19.27 -24.26
CA ARG A 482 -7.82 -19.97 -24.76
C ARG A 482 -7.99 -19.68 -26.24
N GLY A 483 -8.02 -20.73 -27.05
CA GLY A 483 -8.22 -20.60 -28.49
C GLY A 483 -9.36 -21.46 -29.00
N SER A 484 -10.14 -20.89 -29.92
CA SER A 484 -10.98 -21.62 -30.87
C SER A 484 -10.63 -21.23 -32.30
N GLY A 485 -10.55 -22.21 -33.20
CA GLY A 485 -10.33 -21.95 -34.63
C GLY A 485 -11.32 -22.69 -35.49
N GLU A 486 -11.89 -22.01 -36.50
CA GLU A 486 -12.66 -22.68 -37.55
C GLU A 486 -11.74 -23.26 -38.63
N PRO A 487 -12.15 -24.35 -39.32
CA PRO A 487 -11.39 -24.91 -40.43
C PRO A 487 -11.26 -23.90 -41.57
N GLN A 488 -10.04 -23.59 -42.00
CA GLN A 488 -9.86 -22.77 -43.20
C GLN A 488 -10.23 -23.55 -44.49
N PRO A 489 -10.83 -22.90 -45.50
CA PRO A 489 -11.08 -23.52 -46.80
C PRO A 489 -9.74 -23.98 -47.43
N GLY A 490 -9.58 -25.31 -47.61
CA GLY A 490 -8.36 -25.91 -48.17
C GLY A 490 -7.46 -26.61 -47.15
N PHE A 491 -7.77 -26.53 -45.85
CA PHE A 491 -7.12 -27.28 -44.78
C PHE A 491 -8.15 -28.15 -44.05
N GLU A 492 -8.76 -29.09 -44.77
CA GLU A 492 -9.84 -30.01 -44.31
C GLU A 492 -9.46 -30.94 -43.13
N ALA A 493 -8.22 -30.84 -42.60
CA ALA A 493 -7.69 -31.67 -41.53
C ALA A 493 -7.71 -31.02 -40.14
N TYR A 494 -8.04 -29.73 -40.02
CA TYR A 494 -8.17 -29.06 -38.72
C TYR A 494 -9.65 -28.93 -38.40
N ALA A 495 -10.18 -29.82 -37.57
CA ALA A 495 -11.48 -29.65 -36.96
C ALA A 495 -11.49 -28.44 -36.01
N GLU A 496 -12.67 -27.97 -35.62
CA GLU A 496 -12.82 -27.01 -34.54
C GLU A 496 -12.05 -27.50 -33.31
N TRP A 497 -11.01 -26.78 -32.91
CA TRP A 497 -10.24 -27.11 -31.73
C TRP A 497 -10.53 -26.08 -30.65
N LYS A 498 -10.89 -26.54 -29.45
CA LYS A 498 -10.85 -25.75 -28.22
C LYS A 498 -9.58 -26.13 -27.48
N ARG A 499 -8.75 -25.15 -27.14
CA ARG A 499 -7.53 -25.39 -26.38
C ARG A 499 -7.46 -24.44 -25.21
N MET A 500 -7.05 -24.96 -24.07
CA MET A 500 -6.60 -24.16 -22.94
C MET A 500 -5.21 -24.58 -22.49
N SER A 501 -4.39 -23.60 -22.16
CA SER A 501 -3.09 -23.84 -21.53
C SER A 501 -2.78 -22.79 -20.50
N VAL A 502 -2.00 -23.20 -19.51
CA VAL A 502 -1.30 -22.33 -18.59
C VAL A 502 0.18 -22.39 -18.94
N SER A 503 0.82 -21.26 -19.18
CA SER A 503 2.28 -21.17 -19.31
C SER A 503 2.86 -20.26 -18.25
N ILE A 504 4.09 -20.54 -17.83
CA ILE A 504 4.83 -19.78 -16.85
C ILE A 504 6.23 -19.52 -17.42
N ASP A 505 6.66 -18.25 -17.37
CA ASP A 505 8.01 -17.84 -17.72
C ASP A 505 8.75 -17.59 -16.39
N LEU A 506 9.91 -18.20 -16.17
CA LEU A 506 10.78 -18.01 -15.00
C LEU A 506 12.09 -17.36 -15.41
N ASP A 507 12.72 -16.67 -14.47
CA ASP A 507 14.08 -16.15 -14.55
C ASP A 507 14.83 -16.61 -13.31
N ILE A 508 15.84 -17.46 -13.48
CA ILE A 508 16.61 -18.07 -12.39
C ILE A 508 18.07 -17.67 -12.57
N GLN A 509 18.69 -17.14 -11.52
CA GLN A 509 20.05 -16.58 -11.57
C GLN A 509 21.11 -17.69 -11.51
N ASP A 510 20.87 -18.71 -10.70
CA ASP A 510 21.81 -19.82 -10.52
C ASP A 510 21.60 -20.93 -11.57
N ARG A 511 22.67 -21.27 -12.30
CA ARG A 511 22.63 -22.28 -13.36
C ARG A 511 22.24 -23.66 -12.86
N GLU A 512 22.79 -24.09 -11.73
CA GLU A 512 22.53 -25.43 -11.19
C GLU A 512 21.08 -25.55 -10.72
N LYS A 513 20.56 -24.49 -10.09
CA LYS A 513 19.16 -24.36 -9.71
C LYS A 513 18.24 -24.38 -10.94
N ALA A 514 18.55 -23.61 -11.98
CA ALA A 514 17.76 -23.57 -13.21
C ALA A 514 17.66 -24.94 -13.90
N ILE A 515 18.79 -25.68 -13.94
CA ILE A 515 18.82 -27.05 -14.46
C ILE A 515 17.92 -27.96 -13.61
N GLN A 516 18.00 -27.88 -12.28
CA GLN A 516 17.16 -28.70 -11.40
C GLN A 516 15.67 -28.41 -11.58
N VAL A 517 15.29 -27.13 -11.71
CA VAL A 517 13.90 -26.72 -11.96
C VAL A 517 13.41 -27.29 -13.30
N TYR A 518 14.21 -27.16 -14.36
CA TYR A 518 13.90 -27.70 -15.68
C TYR A 518 13.68 -29.23 -15.63
N GLU A 519 14.61 -29.99 -15.01
CA GLU A 519 14.54 -31.45 -14.97
C GLU A 519 13.28 -31.92 -14.23
N LYS A 520 12.93 -31.26 -13.11
CA LYS A 520 11.72 -31.57 -12.35
C LYS A 520 10.45 -31.33 -13.15
N PHE A 521 10.34 -30.21 -13.87
CA PHE A 521 9.20 -29.99 -14.77
C PHE A 521 9.13 -31.00 -15.89
N TYR A 522 10.28 -31.37 -16.48
CA TYR A 522 10.32 -32.38 -17.53
C TYR A 522 9.85 -33.75 -17.02
N GLU A 523 10.37 -34.19 -15.87
CA GLU A 523 9.97 -35.45 -15.21
C GLU A 523 8.47 -35.47 -14.89
N GLN A 524 7.92 -34.33 -14.50
CA GLN A 524 6.49 -34.19 -14.20
C GLN A 524 5.62 -34.18 -15.46
N LEU A 525 6.02 -33.43 -16.50
CA LEU A 525 5.17 -33.15 -17.66
C LEU A 525 5.29 -34.21 -18.75
N ALA A 526 6.50 -34.68 -19.08
CA ALA A 526 6.71 -35.61 -20.19
C ALA A 526 5.80 -36.85 -20.14
N PRO A 527 5.53 -37.50 -18.99
CA PRO A 527 4.62 -38.64 -18.91
C PRO A 527 3.16 -38.33 -19.26
N LEU A 528 2.75 -37.06 -19.24
CA LEU A 528 1.39 -36.62 -19.57
C LEU A 528 1.15 -36.49 -21.08
N TYR A 529 2.20 -36.55 -21.90
CA TYR A 529 2.13 -36.33 -23.34
C TYR A 529 2.67 -37.53 -24.12
N GLU A 530 2.11 -37.77 -25.31
CA GLU A 530 2.59 -38.83 -26.19
C GLU A 530 3.81 -38.38 -26.99
N ASN A 531 4.71 -39.31 -27.30
CA ASN A 531 5.91 -39.05 -28.10
C ASN A 531 6.76 -37.88 -27.54
N SER A 532 6.81 -37.73 -26.22
CA SER A 532 7.65 -36.72 -25.58
C SER A 532 9.11 -36.94 -25.93
N PHE A 533 9.80 -35.87 -26.30
CA PHE A 533 11.22 -35.87 -26.59
C PHE A 533 11.89 -34.63 -26.01
N GLU A 534 13.22 -34.67 -25.98
CA GLU A 534 14.05 -33.60 -25.45
C GLU A 534 15.24 -33.34 -26.39
N ILE A 535 15.60 -32.07 -26.50
CA ILE A 535 16.79 -31.58 -27.20
C ILE A 535 17.60 -30.77 -26.20
N ARG A 536 18.90 -31.06 -26.09
CA ARG A 536 19.84 -30.31 -25.25
C ARG A 536 21.02 -29.83 -26.08
N ASP A 537 21.28 -28.53 -25.99
CA ASP A 537 22.50 -27.87 -26.47
C ASP A 537 23.19 -27.17 -25.28
N ASP A 538 24.35 -26.56 -25.50
CA ASP A 538 25.16 -25.93 -24.45
C ASP A 538 24.41 -24.80 -23.71
N THR A 539 23.60 -24.03 -24.44
CA THR A 539 22.89 -22.84 -23.94
C THR A 539 21.36 -22.94 -24.02
N TYR A 540 20.82 -24.05 -24.53
CA TYR A 540 19.38 -24.18 -24.79
C TYR A 540 18.89 -25.63 -24.67
N TRP A 541 17.94 -25.86 -23.77
CA TRP A 541 17.30 -27.15 -23.56
C TRP A 541 15.81 -27.00 -23.81
N SER A 542 15.19 -27.99 -24.45
CA SER A 542 13.79 -27.90 -24.85
C SER A 542 13.18 -29.28 -24.95
N SER A 543 11.99 -29.42 -24.40
CA SER A 543 11.18 -30.62 -24.49
C SER A 543 9.84 -30.32 -25.14
N ALA A 544 9.35 -31.28 -25.91
CA ALA A 544 8.06 -31.20 -26.56
C ALA A 544 7.39 -32.57 -26.57
N GLY A 545 6.07 -32.57 -26.69
CA GLY A 545 5.26 -33.78 -26.77
C GLY A 545 4.07 -33.61 -27.70
N SER A 546 3.20 -34.62 -27.69
CA SER A 546 1.95 -34.62 -28.43
C SER A 546 0.77 -34.69 -27.45
N PHE A 547 -0.25 -33.90 -27.70
CA PHE A 547 -1.42 -33.77 -26.85
C PHE A 547 -2.68 -34.17 -27.62
N TRP A 548 -3.60 -34.91 -26.99
CA TRP A 548 -4.88 -35.27 -27.58
C TRP A 548 -5.89 -34.14 -27.35
N ASN A 549 -6.45 -33.59 -28.42
CA ASN A 549 -7.58 -32.67 -28.32
C ASN A 549 -8.89 -33.43 -28.00
N GLU A 550 -9.94 -32.71 -27.60
CA GLU A 550 -11.28 -33.27 -27.33
C GLU A 550 -11.89 -34.06 -28.49
N ASP A 551 -11.54 -33.70 -29.73
CA ASP A 551 -12.00 -34.37 -30.95
C ASP A 551 -11.19 -35.64 -31.29
N HIS A 552 -10.31 -36.08 -30.38
CA HIS A 552 -9.38 -37.18 -30.56
C HIS A 552 -8.40 -36.97 -31.73
N THR A 553 -8.06 -35.73 -32.06
CA THR A 553 -6.93 -35.42 -32.94
C THR A 553 -5.65 -35.19 -32.14
N LEU A 554 -4.53 -35.70 -32.65
CA LEU A 554 -3.22 -35.54 -32.02
C LEU A 554 -2.59 -34.21 -32.46
N SER A 555 -2.46 -33.25 -31.54
CA SER A 555 -1.63 -32.07 -31.73
C SER A 555 -0.17 -32.46 -31.52
N SER A 556 0.65 -32.43 -32.57
CA SER A 556 2.06 -32.77 -32.49
C SER A 556 2.94 -31.55 -32.22
N GLY A 557 3.99 -31.74 -31.42
CA GLY A 557 5.04 -30.75 -31.22
C GLY A 557 4.68 -29.60 -30.27
N VAL A 558 3.86 -29.85 -29.25
CA VAL A 558 3.61 -28.87 -28.20
C VAL A 558 4.82 -28.79 -27.26
N GLN A 559 5.37 -27.59 -27.07
CA GLN A 559 6.40 -27.32 -26.07
C GLN A 559 5.91 -27.76 -24.69
N LEU A 560 6.77 -28.32 -23.84
CA LEU A 560 6.46 -28.69 -22.45
C LEU A 560 7.26 -27.83 -21.47
N VAL A 561 8.58 -27.91 -21.56
CA VAL A 561 9.50 -27.04 -20.81
C VAL A 561 10.70 -26.67 -21.68
N CYS A 562 11.23 -25.48 -21.50
CA CYS A 562 12.42 -24.95 -22.17
C CYS A 562 13.28 -24.23 -21.14
N LEU A 563 14.60 -24.34 -21.27
CA LEU A 563 15.61 -23.61 -20.50
C LEU A 563 16.54 -22.92 -21.50
N ALA A 564 16.72 -21.62 -21.39
CA ALA A 564 17.61 -20.84 -22.25
C ALA A 564 18.55 -19.98 -21.40
N GLU A 565 19.84 -20.00 -21.72
CA GLU A 565 20.83 -19.11 -21.11
C GLU A 565 20.72 -17.70 -21.74
N HIS A 566 20.62 -16.70 -20.87
CA HIS A 566 20.66 -15.29 -21.21
C HIS A 566 21.79 -14.60 -20.42
N ASP A 567 22.28 -13.45 -20.91
CA ASP A 567 23.57 -12.85 -20.54
C ASP A 567 23.94 -12.90 -19.03
N ASP A 568 22.96 -12.76 -18.13
CA ASP A 568 23.17 -12.78 -16.68
C ASP A 568 22.20 -13.73 -15.92
N SER A 569 21.43 -14.60 -16.60
CA SER A 569 20.46 -15.51 -15.96
C SER A 569 19.97 -16.65 -16.87
N TYR A 570 19.04 -17.47 -16.37
CA TYR A 570 18.49 -18.63 -17.05
C TYR A 570 16.96 -18.57 -17.11
N ASP A 571 16.46 -18.49 -18.34
CA ASP A 571 15.04 -18.41 -18.63
C ASP A 571 14.43 -19.79 -18.71
N ILE A 572 13.39 -20.05 -17.91
CA ILE A 572 12.63 -21.30 -18.00
C ILE A 572 11.21 -21.00 -18.46
N PHE A 573 10.81 -21.57 -19.59
CA PHE A 573 9.43 -21.54 -20.05
C PHE A 573 8.80 -22.90 -19.79
N VAL A 574 7.71 -22.95 -19.03
CA VAL A 574 6.93 -24.17 -18.81
C VAL A 574 5.50 -23.96 -19.24
N ILE A 575 4.90 -24.96 -19.89
CA ILE A 575 3.51 -24.91 -20.33
C ILE A 575 2.81 -26.24 -20.08
N LYS A 576 1.58 -26.15 -19.59
CA LYS A 576 0.70 -27.30 -19.45
C LYS A 576 -0.62 -27.06 -20.19
N TRP A 577 -0.99 -28.05 -20.99
CA TRP A 577 -2.22 -28.09 -21.75
C TRP A 577 -3.30 -28.82 -20.95
N HIS A 578 -4.52 -28.29 -21.03
CA HIS A 578 -5.69 -28.83 -20.35
C HIS A 578 -6.73 -29.25 -21.39
N ASN A 579 -7.35 -30.40 -21.16
CA ASN A 579 -8.57 -30.77 -21.88
C ASN A 579 -9.70 -29.84 -21.39
N VAL A 580 -10.47 -29.25 -22.30
CA VAL A 580 -11.66 -28.48 -21.91
C VAL A 580 -12.78 -29.51 -21.64
N GLU A 581 -13.48 -29.36 -20.52
CA GLU A 581 -14.76 -30.08 -20.28
C GLU A 581 -15.95 -29.25 -20.79
#